data_AF-A0A7K2YLT1-F1
#
_entry.id   AF-A0A7K2YLT1-F1
#
_cell.length_a   1.000
_cell.length_b   1.000
_cell.length_c   1.000
_cell.angle_alpha   90.00
_cell.angle_beta   90.00
_cell.angle_gamma   90.00
#
_symmetry.space_group_name_H-M   'P 1'
#
loop_
_entity.id
_entity.type
_entity.pdbx_description
1 polymer ?
#
loop_
_entity_poly.entity_id
_entity_poly.type
_entity_poly.pdbx_seq_one_letter_code
_entity_poly.pdbx_strand_id
1 'polypeptide(L)' 'MRTRTRLVAAAMGAAVLLGGATTAAQAIPVSAAASVAAPWIHVGSYKTDAACRADGQNSAQTWKCQYESHDGRYHLYVR' A
#
# COMPACT_ATOMS: atom_id res chain seq x y z
N MET A 1 3.05 -2.22 -36.54
CA MET A 1 2.18 -1.93 -35.38
C MET A 1 2.45 -2.99 -34.31
N ARG A 2 2.97 -2.60 -33.14
CA ARG A 2 3.41 -3.51 -32.06
C ARG A 2 2.43 -3.42 -30.90
N THR A 3 1.61 -4.44 -30.72
CA THR A 3 0.75 -4.64 -29.55
C THR A 3 1.59 -5.26 -28.42
N ARG A 4 1.65 -4.57 -27.27
CA ARG A 4 2.16 -5.14 -26.01
C ARG A 4 1.18 -4.82 -24.90
N THR A 5 0.20 -5.71 -24.74
CA THR A 5 -0.70 -5.75 -23.59
C THR A 5 0.10 -6.23 -22.38
N ARG A 6 0.25 -5.38 -21.35
CA ARG A 6 0.76 -5.81 -20.05
C ARG A 6 -0.41 -5.97 -19.10
N LEU A 7 -0.80 -7.22 -18.87
CA LEU A 7 -1.57 -7.61 -17.69
C LEU A 7 -0.64 -7.52 -16.47
N VAL A 8 -1.05 -6.80 -15.44
CA VAL A 8 -0.56 -7.02 -14.07
C VAL A 8 -1.78 -7.04 -13.16
N ALA A 9 -2.08 -8.25 -12.70
CA ALA A 9 -3.13 -8.56 -11.74
C ALA A 9 -2.67 -8.24 -10.32
N ALA A 10 -3.60 -7.80 -9.46
CA ALA A 10 -3.58 -8.04 -8.01
C ALA A 10 -4.91 -7.58 -7.39
N ALA A 11 -5.98 -8.36 -7.58
CA ALA A 11 -7.18 -8.27 -6.77
C ALA A 11 -7.08 -9.34 -5.67
N MET A 12 -6.65 -8.94 -4.47
CA MET A 12 -6.84 -9.71 -3.24
C MET A 12 -8.27 -9.37 -2.77
N GLY A 13 -9.23 -10.27 -2.63
CA GLY A 13 -9.19 -11.58 -2.01
C GLY A 13 -10.14 -11.52 -0.82
N ALA A 14 -11.45 -11.64 -1.05
CA ALA A 14 -12.47 -11.62 0.00
C ALA A 14 -12.70 -13.04 0.55
N ALA A 15 -12.65 -13.15 1.87
CA ALA A 15 -12.58 -14.37 2.65
C ALA A 15 -13.77 -15.34 2.47
N VAL A 16 -13.45 -16.62 2.32
CA VAL A 16 -14.38 -17.74 2.55
C VAL A 16 -14.39 -18.02 4.06
N LEU A 17 -15.57 -17.87 4.67
CA LEU A 17 -15.84 -18.24 6.05
C LEU A 17 -16.94 -19.31 6.06
N LEU A 18 -16.78 -20.24 7.03
CA LEU A 18 -17.69 -21.32 7.45
C LEU A 18 -17.51 -22.61 6.63
N GLY A 19 -17.08 -23.76 7.17
CA GLY A 19 -17.02 -24.23 8.55
C GLY A 19 -17.62 -25.64 8.60
N GLY A 20 -16.82 -26.66 8.92
CA GLY A 20 -17.30 -28.05 8.99
C GLY A 20 -16.27 -28.98 9.60
N ALA A 21 -16.46 -29.28 10.88
CA ALA A 21 -15.57 -29.99 11.81
C ALA A 21 -14.89 -31.26 11.30
N THR A 22 -13.61 -31.44 11.66
CA THR A 22 -13.11 -32.67 12.32
C THR A 22 -11.74 -32.40 12.97
N THR A 23 -11.59 -32.98 14.16
CA THR A 23 -10.46 -32.97 15.09
C THR A 23 -9.07 -33.13 14.46
N ALA A 24 -8.12 -32.23 14.76
CA ALA A 24 -6.69 -32.48 14.61
C ALA A 24 -5.87 -31.72 15.65
N ALA A 25 -4.85 -32.40 16.16
CA ALA A 25 -3.92 -32.09 17.23
C ALA A 25 -3.58 -30.59 17.43
N GLN A 26 -3.60 -30.16 18.70
CA GLN A 26 -3.21 -28.82 19.13
C GLN A 26 -1.70 -28.64 19.00
N ALA A 27 -1.22 -28.30 17.79
CA ALA A 27 0.05 -27.63 17.62
C ALA A 27 -0.12 -26.20 18.18
N ILE A 28 0.65 -25.86 19.21
CA ILE A 28 0.67 -24.52 19.81
C ILE A 28 1.09 -23.54 18.70
N PRO A 29 0.22 -22.64 18.22
CA PRO A 29 0.64 -21.65 17.26
C PRO A 29 1.56 -20.67 18.00
N VAL A 30 2.85 -20.70 17.65
CA VAL A 30 3.76 -19.61 17.97
C VAL A 30 3.17 -18.38 17.29
N SER A 31 2.59 -17.48 18.09
CA SER A 31 1.95 -16.26 17.61
C SER A 31 2.97 -15.46 16.81
N ALA A 32 2.92 -15.57 15.49
CA ALA A 32 3.64 -14.67 14.60
C ALA A 32 3.07 -13.28 14.88
N ALA A 33 3.81 -12.47 15.62
CA ALA A 33 3.44 -11.10 15.90
C ALA A 33 3.25 -10.40 14.54
N ALA A 34 2.00 -10.12 14.18
CA ALA A 34 1.67 -9.38 12.98
C ALA A 34 2.26 -7.98 13.16
N SER A 35 3.35 -7.68 12.45
CA SER A 35 3.90 -6.34 12.36
C SER A 35 2.91 -5.47 11.61
N VAL A 36 2.12 -4.69 12.36
CA VAL A 36 1.22 -3.69 11.79
C VAL A 36 2.08 -2.67 11.06
N ALA A 37 2.03 -2.66 9.73
CA ALA A 37 2.72 -1.66 8.93
C ALA A 37 2.18 -0.28 9.31
N ALA A 38 3.07 0.65 9.65
CA ALA A 38 2.68 2.02 9.96
C ALA A 38 1.89 2.61 8.77
N PRO A 39 0.74 3.26 9.02
CA PRO A 39 -0.05 3.88 7.98
C PRO A 39 0.72 5.04 7.34
N TRP A 40 0.47 5.26 6.04
CA TRP A 40 0.99 6.44 5.35
C TRP A 40 0.27 7.70 5.83
N ILE A 41 1.04 8.72 6.21
CA ILE A 41 0.52 10.01 6.68
C ILE A 41 0.60 11.01 5.53
N HIS A 42 -0.52 11.64 5.19
CA HIS A 42 -0.55 12.74 4.22
C HIS A 42 0.06 14.01 4.82
N VAL A 43 1.06 14.57 4.17
CA VAL A 43 1.81 15.76 4.65
C VAL A 43 1.58 17.01 3.82
N GLY A 44 1.25 16.88 2.52
CA GLY A 44 1.05 18.04 1.67
C GLY A 44 0.66 17.72 0.22
N SER A 45 0.18 18.74 -0.49
CA SER A 45 -0.27 18.63 -1.89
C SER A 45 0.42 19.67 -2.78
N TYR A 46 0.99 19.24 -3.90
CA TYR A 46 1.86 20.03 -4.77
C TYR A 46 1.31 20.05 -6.20
N LYS A 47 1.59 21.12 -6.93
CA LYS A 47 1.17 21.25 -8.35
C LYS A 47 2.02 20.43 -9.32
N THR A 48 3.24 20.05 -8.92
CA THR A 48 4.18 19.34 -9.78
C THR A 48 4.84 18.19 -9.03
N ASP A 49 5.20 17.13 -9.76
CA ASP A 49 5.94 15.99 -9.23
C ASP A 49 7.26 16.44 -8.60
N ALA A 50 7.99 17.33 -9.28
CA ALA A 50 9.28 17.82 -8.83
C ALA A 50 9.21 18.48 -7.44
N ALA A 51 8.19 19.31 -7.19
CA ALA A 51 8.01 19.94 -5.88
C ALA A 51 7.67 18.92 -4.78
N CYS A 52 6.81 17.94 -5.09
CA CYS A 52 6.48 16.87 -4.16
C CYS A 52 7.72 16.03 -3.81
N ARG A 53 8.53 15.67 -4.83
CA ARG A 53 9.74 14.86 -4.62
C ARG A 53 10.83 15.62 -3.88
N ALA A 54 11.00 16.91 -4.14
CA ALA A 54 11.96 17.73 -3.41
C ALA A 54 11.63 17.78 -1.91
N ASP A 55 10.35 17.93 -1.56
CA ASP A 55 9.90 17.93 -0.16
C ASP A 55 10.01 16.53 0.46
N GLY A 56 9.61 15.49 -0.29
CA GLY A 56 9.80 14.10 0.12
C GLY A 56 11.26 13.75 0.41
N GLN A 57 12.20 14.15 -0.46
CA GLN A 57 13.63 13.94 -0.26
C GLN A 57 14.18 14.64 0.99
N ASN A 58 13.56 15.73 1.42
CA ASN A 58 13.92 16.43 2.65
C ASN A 58 13.32 15.76 3.91
N SER A 59 12.46 14.75 3.75
CA SER A 59 11.89 14.00 4.86
C SER A 59 12.86 12.93 5.38
N ALA A 60 12.94 12.79 6.71
CA ALA A 60 13.74 11.75 7.38
C ALA A 60 13.08 10.36 7.37
N GLN A 61 11.90 10.24 6.75
CA GLN A 61 11.05 9.05 6.73
C GLN A 61 10.96 8.45 5.32
N THR A 62 10.38 7.26 5.21
CA THR A 62 10.02 6.71 3.90
C THR A 62 8.92 7.58 3.31
N TRP A 63 9.05 8.00 2.05
CA TRP A 63 8.10 8.91 1.43
C TRP A 63 7.66 8.42 0.05
N LYS A 64 6.51 8.90 -0.40
CA LYS A 64 6.01 8.71 -1.78
C LYS A 64 5.20 9.91 -2.24
N CYS A 65 5.26 10.17 -3.54
CA CYS A 65 4.41 11.13 -4.23
C CYS A 65 3.37 10.38 -5.05
N GLN A 66 2.10 10.75 -4.89
CA GLN A 66 0.98 10.14 -5.61
C GLN A 66 0.18 11.23 -6.33
N TYR A 67 0.07 11.12 -7.65
CA TYR A 67 -0.78 12.02 -8.42
C TYR A 67 -2.25 11.61 -8.28
N GLU A 68 -3.11 12.57 -7.96
CA GLU A 68 -4.54 12.39 -7.92
C GLU A 68 -5.21 13.18 -9.06
N SER A 69 -5.94 12.46 -9.91
CA SER A 69 -6.59 13.04 -11.08
C SER A 69 -7.83 13.86 -10.74
N HIS A 70 -8.43 13.64 -9.56
CA HIS A 70 -9.59 14.37 -9.09
C HIS A 70 -9.28 15.84 -8.77
N ASP A 71 -8.14 16.12 -8.15
CA ASP A 71 -7.74 17.48 -7.77
C ASP A 71 -6.59 18.03 -8.63
N GLY A 72 -5.96 17.17 -9.45
CA GLY A 72 -4.88 17.52 -10.35
C GLY A 72 -3.56 17.82 -9.62
N ARG A 73 -3.34 17.19 -8.45
CA ARG A 73 -2.18 17.47 -7.60
C ARG A 73 -1.41 16.21 -7.26
N TYR A 74 -0.16 16.42 -6.83
CA TYR A 74 0.69 15.39 -6.25
C TYR A 74 0.58 15.46 -4.74
N HIS A 75 0.21 14.37 -4.09
CA HIS A 75 0.15 14.26 -2.64
C HIS A 75 1.39 13.56 -2.10
N LEU A 76 2.05 14.19 -1.14
CA LEU A 76 3.16 13.59 -0.40
C LEU A 76 2.62 12.79 0.77
N TYR A 77 3.08 11.56 0.89
CA TYR A 77 2.81 10.68 2.01
C TYR A 77 4.12 10.20 2.63
N VAL A 78 4.18 10.11 3.96
CA VAL A 78 5.36 9.67 4.73
C VAL A 78 5.03 8.52 5.69
N ARG A 79 6.03 7.70 6.05
CA ARG A 79 5.98 6.66 7.09
C ARG A 79 7.35 6.33 7.67
#